data_AF-A0A2C9VY06-F1
#
_entry.id   AF-A0A2C9VY06-F1
#
_cell.length_a   1.000
_cell.length_b   1.000
_cell.length_c   1.000
_cell.angle_alpha   90.00
_cell.angle_beta   90.00
_cell.angle_gamma   90.00
#
_symmetry.space_group_name_H-M   'P 1'
#
loop_
_entity.id
_entity.type
_entity.pdbx_description
1 polymer ?
#
loop_
_entity_poly.entity_id
_entity_poly.type
_entity_poly.pdbx_seq_one_letter_code
_entity_poly.pdbx_strand_id
1 'polypeptide(L)' 'KNANRKTIEELLSVDIHTEKDTKLIYKATIKNINPSTGWWYKICPHCKSRTKNFNDTIWCNNKCLLQI' A
#
# COMPACT_ATOMS: atom_id res chain seq x y z
N LYS A 1 -18.22 -23.47 2.53
CA LYS A 1 -17.67 -22.63 3.63
C LYS A 1 -16.27 -22.20 3.20
N ASN A 2 -15.99 -20.89 3.11
CA ASN A 2 -14.69 -20.40 2.64
C ASN A 2 -13.66 -20.51 3.77
N ALA A 3 -12.66 -21.38 3.62
CA ALA A 3 -11.81 -21.86 4.71
C ALA A 3 -10.85 -20.81 5.30
N ASN A 4 -10.69 -19.66 4.66
CA ASN A 4 -9.73 -18.62 5.08
C ASN A 4 -10.38 -17.36 5.66
N ARG A 5 -11.62 -17.43 6.13
CA ARG A 5 -12.30 -16.28 6.75
C ARG A 5 -11.88 -16.14 8.21
N LYS A 6 -10.93 -15.24 8.48
CA LYS A 6 -10.41 -14.95 9.82
C LYS A 6 -11.14 -13.79 10.51
N THR A 7 -11.06 -13.71 11.83
CA THR A 7 -11.54 -12.59 12.65
C THR A 7 -10.49 -11.48 12.74
N ILE A 8 -10.88 -10.32 13.29
CA ILE A 8 -9.92 -9.22 13.54
C ILE A 8 -8.93 -9.61 14.64
N GLU A 9 -9.36 -10.37 15.65
CA GLU A 9 -8.49 -10.85 16.73
C GLU A 9 -7.39 -11.77 16.18
N GLU A 10 -7.75 -12.68 15.27
CA GLU A 10 -6.79 -13.56 14.59
C GLU A 10 -5.82 -12.78 13.70
N LEU A 11 -6.26 -11.68 13.07
CA LEU A 11 -5.37 -10.79 12.31
C LEU A 11 -4.35 -10.10 13.23
N LEU A 12 -4.75 -9.70 14.44
CA LEU A 12 -3.87 -9.04 15.41
C LEU A 12 -2.87 -10.01 16.05
N SER A 13 -3.19 -11.30 16.09
CA SER A 13 -2.26 -12.32 16.60
C SER A 13 -1.26 -12.82 15.56
N VAL A 14 -1.38 -12.43 14.29
CA VAL A 14 -0.44 -12.84 13.23
C VAL A 14 0.90 -12.16 13.45
N ASP A 15 1.93 -12.97 13.59
CA ASP A 15 3.31 -12.47 13.62
C ASP A 15 3.84 -12.33 12.19
N ILE A 16 3.94 -11.07 11.74
CA ILE A 16 4.40 -10.71 10.40
C ILE A 16 5.86 -11.09 10.12
N HIS A 17 6.65 -11.41 11.16
CA HIS A 17 8.05 -11.81 11.00
C HIS A 17 8.19 -13.30 10.68
N THR A 18 7.24 -14.12 11.14
CA THR A 18 7.26 -15.58 10.99
C THR A 18 6.29 -16.07 9.91
N GLU A 19 5.15 -15.40 9.73
CA GLU A 19 4.09 -15.78 8.77
C GLU A 19 4.15 -14.97 7.45
N LYS A 20 5.34 -14.85 6.84
CA LYS A 20 5.51 -14.14 5.56
C LYS A 20 4.64 -14.75 4.45
N ASP A 21 4.12 -13.89 3.57
CA ASP A 21 3.27 -14.23 2.41
C ASP A 21 1.90 -14.87 2.72
N THR A 22 1.47 -14.89 3.98
CA THR A 22 0.16 -15.40 4.37
C THR A 22 -0.97 -14.50 3.88
N LYS A 23 -1.85 -15.03 3.01
CA LYS A 23 -3.02 -14.31 2.51
C LYS A 23 -4.22 -14.54 3.42
N LEU A 24 -4.75 -13.46 4.00
CA LEU A 24 -5.88 -13.48 4.92
C LEU A 24 -7.09 -12.78 4.31
N ILE A 25 -8.28 -13.34 4.57
CA ILE A 25 -9.56 -12.77 4.14
C ILE A 25 -10.41 -12.55 5.39
N TYR A 26 -10.95 -11.35 5.56
CA TYR A 26 -11.75 -10.99 6.73
C TYR A 26 -12.92 -10.08 6.34
N LYS A 27 -13.97 -10.09 7.18
CA LYS A 27 -15.10 -9.16 7.07
C LYS A 27 -14.90 -8.07 8.12
N ALA A 28 -14.86 -6.81 7.69
CA ALA A 28 -14.73 -5.66 8.57
C ALA A 28 -15.63 -4.50 8.11
N THR A 29 -15.87 -3.56 9.01
CA THR A 29 -16.58 -2.30 8.72
C THR A 29 -15.60 -1.15 8.92
N ILE A 30 -15.50 -0.27 7.92
CA ILE A 30 -14.66 0.94 8.01
C ILE A 30 -15.31 1.88 9.03
N LYS A 31 -14.61 2.19 10.12
CA LYS A 31 -15.09 3.12 11.15
C LYS A 31 -14.67 4.56 10.90
N ASN A 32 -13.46 4.77 10.41
CA ASN A 32 -12.90 6.09 10.13
C ASN A 32 -11.83 6.00 9.03
N ILE A 33 -11.62 7.11 8.34
CA ILE A 33 -10.62 7.33 7.32
C ILE A 33 -9.81 8.55 7.75
N ASN A 34 -8.52 8.39 8.02
CA ASN A 34 -7.64 9.53 8.32
C ASN A 34 -6.98 10.04 7.02
N PRO A 35 -7.36 11.22 6.49
CA PRO A 35 -6.77 11.76 5.26
C PRO A 35 -5.35 12.33 5.45
N SER A 36 -4.90 12.55 6.69
CA SER A 36 -3.64 13.26 6.96
C SER A 36 -2.39 12.47 6.53
N THR A 37 -2.50 11.15 6.38
CA THR A 37 -1.37 10.27 6.06
C THR A 37 -1.08 10.15 4.56
N GLY A 38 -1.80 10.90 3.72
CA GLY A 38 -1.57 10.93 2.27
C GLY A 38 -2.13 9.69 1.57
N TRP A 39 -3.35 9.80 1.05
CA TRP A 39 -4.02 8.72 0.32
C TRP A 39 -3.53 8.59 -1.11
N TRP A 40 -3.07 9.71 -1.65
CA TRP A 40 -2.63 9.85 -3.03
C TRP A 40 -1.15 10.18 -3.04
N TYR A 41 -0.40 9.48 -3.88
CA TYR A 41 0.99 9.80 -4.14
C TYR A 41 1.17 10.02 -5.64
N LYS A 42 2.09 10.91 -6.00
CA LYS A 42 2.44 11.14 -7.40
C LYS A 42 3.11 9.88 -7.95
N ILE A 43 2.74 9.53 -9.19
CA ILE A 43 3.28 8.37 -9.90
C ILE A 43 3.86 8.81 -11.25
N CYS A 44 4.82 8.02 -11.74
CA CYS A 44 5.35 8.22 -13.08
C CYS A 44 4.26 7.80 -14.09
N PRO A 45 3.90 8.63 -15.08
CA PRO A 45 2.86 8.28 -16.04
C PRO A 45 3.23 7.07 -16.91
N HIS A 46 4.52 6.77 -17.08
CA HIS A 46 5.03 5.67 -17.89
C HIS A 46 5.09 4.34 -17.13
N CYS A 47 5.88 4.26 -16.06
CA CYS A 47 6.09 3.00 -15.34
C CYS A 47 5.17 2.82 -14.12
N LYS A 48 4.27 3.77 -13.86
CA LYS A 48 3.32 3.79 -12.73
C LYS A 48 3.95 3.65 -11.34
N SER A 49 5.27 3.77 -11.26
CA SER A 49 6.02 3.68 -10.01
C SER A 49 5.93 4.98 -9.23
N ARG A 50 6.07 4.89 -7.91
CA ARG A 50 6.07 6.06 -7.02
C ARG A 50 7.20 7.01 -7.40
N THR A 51 6.86 8.27 -7.60
CA THR A 51 7.84 9.33 -7.84
C THR A 51 8.32 9.95 -6.54
N LYS A 52 9.52 10.53 -6.57
CA LYS A 52 10.05 11.35 -5.49
C LYS A 52 9.96 12.82 -5.89
N ASN A 53 9.63 13.70 -4.94
CA ASN A 53 9.79 15.12 -5.17
C ASN A 53 11.27 15.45 -5.07
N PHE A 54 11.79 16.22 -6.03
CA PHE A 54 13.14 16.75 -6.02
C PHE A 54 13.06 18.22 -6.39
N ASN A 55 13.18 19.09 -5.38
CA ASN A 55 12.82 20.51 -5.47
C ASN A 55 11.40 20.68 -6.04
N ASP A 56 11.25 21.48 -7.09
CA ASP A 56 9.97 21.71 -7.78
C ASP A 56 9.66 20.68 -8.88
N THR A 57 10.53 19.67 -9.06
CA THR A 57 10.37 18.61 -10.08
C THR A 57 10.05 17.25 -9.48
N ILE A 58 9.49 16.37 -10.30
CA ILE A 58 9.10 15.02 -9.91
C ILE A 58 10.02 14.02 -10.61
N TRP A 59 10.71 13.17 -9.85
CA TRP A 59 11.69 12.23 -10.38
C TRP A 59 11.22 10.78 -10.27
N CYS A 60 11.43 10.03 -11.36
CA CYS A 60 11.16 8.59 -11.43
C CYS A 60 12.44 7.79 -11.20
N ASN A 61 12.47 6.97 -10.14
CA ASN A 61 13.65 6.15 -9.80
C ASN A 61 13.94 5.02 -10.80
N ASN A 62 12.95 4.63 -11.61
CA ASN A 62 13.12 3.59 -12.63
C ASN A 62 13.79 4.13 -13.91
N LYS A 63 14.42 5.31 -13.83
CA LYS A 63 15.14 5.96 -14.93
C LYS A 63 14.31 6.06 -16.20
N CYS A 64 12.99 6.19 -16.07
CA CYS A 64 12.14 6.59 -17.18
C CYS A 64 12.57 8.01 -17.54
N LEU A 65 13.31 8.15 -18.64
CA LEU A 65 13.98 9.38 -19.10
C LEU A 65 12.99 10.48 -19.52
N LEU A 66 12.09 10.88 -18.63
CA LEU A 66 11.16 11.96 -18.88
C LEU A 66 11.30 13.01 -17.80
N GLN A 67 12.04 14.05 -18.18
CA GLN A 67 11.84 15.40 -17.66
C GLN A 67 10.37 15.76 -17.95
N ILE A 68 9.59 15.92 -16.88
CA ILE A 68 8.36 16.70 -16.90
C ILE A 68 8.64 17.93 -16.06
#